data_AF-A0A9P8BDD9-F1
#
_entry.id   AF-A0A9P8BDD9-F1
#
_cell.length_a   1.000
_cell.length_b   1.000
_cell.length_c   1.000
_cell.angle_alpha   90.00
_cell.angle_beta   90.00
_cell.angle_gamma   90.00
#
_symmetry.space_group_name_H-M   'P 1'
#
loop_
_entity.id
_entity.type
_entity.pdbx_description
1 polymer ?
#
loop_
_entity_poly.entity_id
_entity_poly.type
_entity_poly.pdbx_seq_one_letter_code
_entity_poly.pdbx_strand_id
1 'polypeptide(L)' 'MFFSEELLLKRESGYGLLWLAATIGAKAPFKKIHKKSILSADITNLCKLVKDPEEYLALRLSSNLLVGVARVHYA' A
#
# COMPACT_ATOMS: atom_id res chain seq x y z
N MET A 1 -5.62 -12.92 7.62
CA MET A 1 -4.30 -12.26 7.60
C MET A 1 -4.09 -11.62 8.96
N PHE A 2 -2.86 -11.49 9.46
CA PHE A 2 -2.57 -10.85 10.77
C PHE A 2 -2.57 -9.31 10.64
N PHE A 3 -3.73 -8.73 10.35
CA PHE A 3 -3.97 -7.29 10.40
C PHE A 3 -5.49 -7.02 10.41
N SER A 4 -5.89 -5.88 10.94
CA SER A 4 -7.28 -5.42 10.85
C SER A 4 -7.61 -4.97 9.43
N GLU A 5 -8.72 -5.46 8.86
CA GLU A 5 -9.18 -5.03 7.53
C GLU A 5 -9.48 -3.51 7.48
N GLU A 6 -9.82 -2.93 8.63
CA GLU A 6 -10.05 -1.49 8.79
C GLU A 6 -8.81 -0.66 8.46
N LEU A 7 -7.61 -1.20 8.74
CA LEU A 7 -6.33 -0.55 8.42
C LEU A 7 -6.21 -0.27 6.91
N LEU A 8 -6.66 -1.23 6.09
CA LEU A 8 -6.58 -1.16 4.63
C LEU A 8 -7.75 -0.38 4.01
N LEU A 9 -8.92 -0.41 4.66
CA LEU A 9 -10.12 0.30 4.22
C LEU A 9 -10.06 1.80 4.51
N LYS A 10 -9.25 2.23 5.49
CA LYS A 10 -9.08 3.64 5.84
C LYS A 10 -8.43 4.40 4.69
N ARG A 11 -9.22 5.22 3.99
CA ARG A 11 -8.82 5.95 2.79
C ARG A 11 -7.69 6.96 3.03
N GLU A 12 -7.57 7.45 4.26
CA GLU A 12 -6.57 8.42 4.70
C GLU A 12 -5.24 7.78 5.12
N SER A 13 -5.21 6.47 5.38
CA SER A 13 -4.03 5.82 5.96
C SER A 13 -2.92 5.55 4.95
N GLY A 14 -3.20 5.57 3.65
CA GLY A 14 -2.23 5.22 2.59
C GLY A 14 -1.93 3.71 2.49
N TYR A 15 -2.18 2.91 3.53
CA TYR A 15 -2.00 1.45 3.51
C TYR A 15 -2.84 0.76 2.43
N GLY A 16 -4.07 1.23 2.21
CA GLY A 16 -4.94 0.67 1.16
C GLY A 16 -4.34 0.81 -0.24
N LEU A 17 -3.70 1.94 -0.54
CA LEU A 17 -3.04 2.15 -1.84
C LEU A 17 -1.84 1.21 -2.00
N LEU A 18 -0.99 1.11 -0.98
CA LEU A 18 0.17 0.22 -0.98
C LEU A 18 -0.23 -1.25 -1.12
N TRP A 19 -1.27 -1.66 -0.39
CA TRP A 19 -1.80 -3.01 -0.45
C TRP A 19 -2.35 -3.35 -1.84
N LEU A 20 -3.13 -2.45 -2.43
CA LEU A 20 -3.64 -2.62 -3.79
C LEU A 20 -2.47 -2.67 -4.79
N ALA A 21 -1.47 -1.80 -4.66
CA ALA A 21 -0.28 -1.82 -5.53
C ALA A 21 0.51 -3.14 -5.42
N ALA A 22 0.62 -3.68 -4.20
CA ALA A 22 1.31 -4.94 -3.94
C ALA A 22 0.54 -6.17 -4.45
N THR A 23 -0.79 -6.17 -4.31
CA THR A 23 -1.64 -7.36 -4.57
C THR A 23 -2.27 -7.37 -5.95
N ILE A 24 -2.64 -6.22 -6.50
CA ILE A 24 -3.23 -6.10 -7.83
C ILE A 24 -2.08 -6.09 -8.85
N GLY A 25 -1.85 -7.25 -9.47
CA GLY A 25 -0.91 -7.40 -10.57
C GLY A 25 -1.43 -6.82 -11.88
N ALA A 26 -0.53 -6.61 -12.84
CA ALA A 26 -0.84 -6.06 -14.18
C ALA A 26 -1.89 -6.85 -14.99
N LYS A 27 -2.19 -8.09 -14.59
CA LYS A 27 -3.17 -8.99 -15.22
C LYS A 27 -4.52 -9.08 -14.49
N ALA A 28 -4.76 -8.27 -13.46
CA ALA A 28 -6.01 -8.32 -12.72
C ALA A 28 -7.19 -7.81 -13.58
N PRO A 29 -8.31 -8.55 -13.66
CA PRO A 29 -9.47 -8.17 -14.48
C PRO A 29 -10.22 -6.94 -13.93
N PHE A 30 -10.03 -6.61 -12.66
CA PHE A 30 -10.65 -5.46 -12.00
C PHE A 30 -9.61 -4.37 -11.73
N LYS A 31 -9.69 -3.32 -12.55
CA LYS A 31 -9.20 -1.95 -12.34
C LYS A 31 -7.70 -1.78 -12.06
N LYS A 32 -7.02 -1.22 -13.06
CA LYS A 32 -5.84 -0.36 -12.87
C LYS A 32 -6.11 0.57 -11.70
N ILE A 33 -5.19 0.60 -10.74
CA ILE A 33 -5.16 1.61 -9.69
C ILE A 33 -5.26 2.99 -10.37
N HIS A 34 -6.11 3.86 -9.84
CA HIS A 34 -6.37 5.14 -10.47
C HIS A 34 -5.05 5.92 -10.55
N LYS A 35 -4.55 6.20 -11.76
CA LYS A 35 -3.24 6.82 -11.97
C LYS A 35 -3.06 8.11 -11.16
N LYS A 36 -4.13 8.90 -10.98
CA LYS A 36 -4.08 10.11 -10.14
C LYS A 36 -3.70 9.81 -8.69
N SER A 37 -4.13 8.69 -8.13
CA SER A 37 -3.81 8.29 -6.75
C SER A 37 -2.36 7.83 -6.60
N ILE A 38 -1.74 7.32 -7.66
CA ILE A 38 -0.30 6.99 -7.69
C ILE A 38 0.50 8.29 -7.82
N LEU A 39 0.13 9.16 -8.76
CA LEU A 39 0.78 10.45 -8.99
C LEU A 39 0.68 11.43 -7.82
N SER A 40 -0.40 11.38 -7.05
CA SER A 40 -0.58 12.21 -5.86
C SER A 40 -0.02 11.58 -4.58
N ALA A 41 0.56 10.37 -4.65
CA ALA A 41 1.06 9.69 -3.47
C ALA A 41 2.43 10.22 -3.07
N ASP A 42 2.57 10.63 -1.81
CA ASP A 42 3.86 11.01 -1.24
C ASP A 42 4.62 9.76 -0.78
N ILE A 43 5.62 9.38 -1.57
CA ILE A 43 6.47 8.20 -1.31
C ILE A 43 7.20 8.33 0.03
N THR A 44 7.61 9.54 0.43
CA THR A 44 8.34 9.77 1.68
C THR A 44 7.45 9.48 2.88
N ASN A 45 6.19 9.93 2.81
CA ASN A 45 5.21 9.66 3.86
C ASN A 45 4.82 8.17 3.92
N LEU A 46 4.68 7.52 2.76
CA LEU A 46 4.41 6.08 2.70
C LEU A 46 5.57 5.25 3.28
N CYS A 47 6.82 5.61 3.01
CA CYS A 47 7.99 4.97 3.61
C CYS A 47 8.04 5.15 5.14
N LYS A 48 7.71 6.35 5.65
CA LYS A 48 7.61 6.58 7.10
C LYS A 48 6.55 5.70 7.74
N LEU A 49 5.39 5.58 7.10
CA LEU A 49 4.27 4.78 7.55
C LEU A 49 4.62 3.28 7.69
N VAL A 50 5.41 2.75 6.75
CA VAL A 50 5.89 1.36 6.79
C VAL A 50 7.02 1.17 7.81
N LYS A 51 7.87 2.18 8.00
CA LYS A 51 9.01 2.15 8.92
C LYS A 51 8.58 2.21 10.39
N ASP A 52 7.68 3.13 10.70
CA ASP A 52 7.22 3.44 12.05
C ASP A 52 5.69 3.32 12.09
N PRO A 53 5.14 2.09 12.07
CA PRO A 53 3.69 1.89 12.07
C PRO A 53 3.10 2.18 13.45
N GLU A 54 1.91 2.79 13.45
CA GLU A 54 1.14 3.12 14.66
C GLU A 54 0.69 1.87 15.45
N GLU A 55 0.55 0.75 14.75
CA GLU A 55 0.19 -0.56 15.30
C GLU A 55 1.21 -1.62 14.87
N TYR A 56 1.35 -2.70 15.65
CA TYR A 56 2.24 -3.81 15.30
C TYR A 56 1.75 -4.52 14.03
N LEU A 57 2.50 -4.33 12.94
CA LEU A 57 2.25 -5.03 11.68
C LEU A 57 3.03 -6.34 11.63
N ALA A 58 2.38 -7.41 11.15
CA ALA A 58 3.09 -8.65 10.87
C ALA A 58 4.17 -8.42 9.79
N LEU A 59 5.33 -9.07 9.95
CA LEU A 59 6.45 -8.96 9.00
C LEU A 59 6.03 -9.28 7.55
N ARG A 60 5.12 -10.23 7.38
CA ARG A 60 4.56 -10.57 6.07
C ARG A 60 3.77 -9.41 5.45
N LEU A 61 3.01 -8.67 6.27
CA LEU A 61 2.28 -7.50 5.80
C LEU A 61 3.25 -6.36 5.46
N SER A 62 4.20 -6.04 6.35
CA SER A 62 5.16 -4.96 6.10
C SER A 62 6.01 -5.21 4.86
N SER A 63 6.45 -6.46 4.63
CA SER A 63 7.14 -6.85 3.40
C SER A 63 6.25 -6.64 2.16
N ASN A 64 4.97 -7.01 2.23
CA ASN A 64 4.05 -6.82 1.10
C ASN A 64 3.80 -5.32 0.83
N LEU A 65 3.65 -4.50 1.86
CA LEU A 65 3.49 -3.05 1.73
C LEU A 65 4.73 -2.41 1.09
N LEU A 66 5.93 -2.86 1.44
CA LEU A 66 7.18 -2.38 0.83
C LEU A 66 7.25 -2.69 -0.67
N VAL A 67 6.76 -3.86 -1.10
CA VAL A 67 6.61 -4.19 -2.54
C VAL A 67 5.62 -3.23 -3.21
N GLY A 68 4.55 -2.87 -2.51
CA GLY A 68 3.60 -1.83 -2.95
C GLY A 68 4.27 -0.47 -3.16
N VAL A 69 5.11 -0.04 -2.21
CA VAL A 69 5.88 1.23 -2.31
C VAL A 69 6.78 1.21 -3.54
N ALA A 70 7.54 0.13 -3.73
CA ALA A 70 8.42 -0.01 -4.88
C ALA A 70 7.63 0.07 -6.20
N ARG A 71 6.48 -0.61 -6.28
CA ARG A 71 5.63 -0.54 -7.48
C ARG A 71 5.06 0.85 -7.74
N VAL A 72 4.67 1.59 -6.71
CA VAL A 72 4.21 2.98 -6.85
C VAL A 72 5.35 3.89 -7.33
N HIS A 73 6.58 3.67 -6.86
CA HIS A 73 7.74 4.42 -7.32
C HIS A 73 8.09 4.17 -8.80
N TYR A 74 7.86 2.95 -9.30
CA TYR A 74 8.18 2.56 -10.68
C TYR A 74 6.99 2.60 -11.66
N ALA A 75 5.79 2.99 -11.23
CA ALA A 75 4.55 2.97 -12.03
C ALA A 75 4.18 4.32 -12.66
#